data_AF-A0AAV0XZT7-F1
#
_entry.id   AF-A0AAV0XZT7-F1
#
_cell.length_a   1.000
_cell.length_b   1.000
_cell.length_c   1.000
_cell.angle_alpha   90.00
_cell.angle_beta   90.00
_cell.angle_gamma   90.00
#
_symmetry.space_group_name_H-M   'P 1'
#
loop_
_entity.id
_entity.type
_entity.pdbx_description
1 polymer ?
#
loop_
_entity_poly.entity_id
_entity_poly.type
_entity_poly.pdbx_seq_one_letter_code
_entity_poly.pdbx_strand_id
1 'polypeptide(L)'
;MLIGADKFPQVWKNKCSSLGPGFPSVYSSVFGWVLIGPVQDIPDIGAQAMLVSLVSSMESIIERWRKVEEPEAAPPQFTEDGLCEELLNSDMRKDQAHQPSTYDG
;
A
#
# COMPACT_ATOMS: atom_id res chain seq x y z
N MET A 1 -15.41 -6.90 8.67
CA MET A 1 -14.04 -6.46 9.05
C MET A 1 -13.67 -5.28 8.16
N LEU A 2 -13.34 -4.13 8.73
CA LEU A 2 -12.88 -2.95 7.98
C LEU A 2 -11.35 -2.95 8.00
N ILE A 3 -10.72 -2.99 6.83
CA ILE A 3 -9.26 -2.91 6.72
C ILE A 3 -8.80 -1.54 7.27
N GLY A 4 -7.85 -1.55 8.20
CA GLY A 4 -7.28 -0.32 8.79
C GLY A 4 -8.07 0.31 9.93
N ALA A 5 -9.12 -0.35 10.46
CA ALA A 5 -9.87 0.16 11.61
C ALA A 5 -9.02 0.30 12.88
N ASP A 6 -7.99 -0.54 13.04
CA ASP A 6 -6.99 -0.47 14.11
C ASP A 6 -6.04 0.74 13.99
N LYS A 7 -5.81 1.21 12.76
CA LYS A 7 -4.97 2.38 12.47
C LYS A 7 -5.76 3.68 12.45
N PHE A 8 -7.07 3.63 12.22
CA PHE A 8 -7.92 4.81 12.11
C PHE A 8 -7.78 5.80 13.29
N PRO A 9 -7.74 5.37 14.57
CA PRO A 9 -7.53 6.29 15.69
C PRO A 9 -6.16 7.00 15.66
N GLN A 10 -5.15 6.36 15.08
CA GLN A 10 -3.78 6.89 15.00
C GLN A 10 -3.64 7.99 13.95
N VAL A 11 -4.58 8.05 13.01
CA VAL A 11 -4.61 9.09 11.97
C VAL A 11 -4.98 10.45 12.57
N TRP A 12 -5.85 10.47 13.58
CA TRP A 12 -6.37 11.69 14.17
C TRP A 12 -5.49 12.19 15.31
N LYS A 13 -5.29 13.50 15.36
CA LYS A 13 -4.74 14.18 16.52
C LYS A 13 -5.92 14.67 17.34
N ASN A 14 -5.86 14.56 18.67
CA ASN A 14 -6.95 14.93 19.62
C ASN A 14 -7.27 16.44 19.66
N LYS A 15 -7.06 17.16 18.56
CA LYS A 15 -7.33 18.58 18.39
C LYS A 15 -8.46 18.76 17.37
N CYS A 16 -9.57 19.29 17.85
CA CYS A 16 -10.71 19.72 17.06
C CYS A 16 -11.03 21.18 17.41
N SER A 17 -11.44 21.97 16.41
CA SER A 17 -11.94 23.33 16.60
C SER A 17 -13.21 23.52 15.80
N SER A 18 -14.20 24.18 16.41
CA SER A 18 -15.51 24.48 15.83
C SER A 18 -15.75 25.98 15.87
N LEU A 19 -16.33 26.53 14.81
CA LEU A 19 -16.75 27.94 14.73
C LEU A 19 -18.19 28.15 15.26
N GLY A 20 -18.85 27.09 15.71
CA GLY A 20 -20.24 27.12 16.18
C GLY A 20 -21.23 26.44 15.23
N PRO A 21 -22.53 26.46 15.57
CA PRO A 21 -23.57 25.82 14.77
C PRO A 21 -23.62 26.34 13.33
N GLY A 22 -23.80 25.44 12.37
CA GLY A 22 -23.91 25.80 10.94
C GLY A 22 -22.59 25.96 10.20
N PHE A 23 -21.45 25.84 10.88
CA PHE A 23 -20.12 25.86 10.25
C PHE A 23 -19.43 24.49 10.31
N PRO A 24 -18.55 24.17 9.36
CA PRO A 24 -17.73 22.96 9.43
C PRO A 24 -16.76 23.03 10.62
N SER A 25 -16.51 21.87 11.22
CA SER A 25 -15.50 21.68 12.24
C SER A 25 -14.19 21.20 11.62
N VAL A 26 -13.07 21.62 12.22
CA VAL A 26 -11.72 21.29 11.76
C VAL A 26 -11.11 20.25 12.69
N TYR A 27 -10.65 19.15 12.12
CA TYR A 27 -9.99 18.05 12.83
C TYR A 27 -8.55 17.94 12.38
N SER A 28 -7.62 17.83 13.33
CA SER A 28 -6.22 17.62 13.01
C SER A 28 -5.93 16.14 12.78
N SER A 29 -5.12 15.83 11.78
CA SER A 29 -4.63 14.49 11.48
C SER A 29 -3.12 14.48 11.24
N VAL A 30 -2.53 13.29 11.10
CA VAL A 30 -1.14 13.12 10.67
C VAL A 30 -0.92 13.62 9.24
N PHE A 31 -1.95 13.63 8.40
CA PHE A 31 -1.90 14.06 7.00
C PHE A 31 -2.25 15.55 6.79
N GLY A 32 -2.67 16.26 7.83
CA GLY A 32 -3.08 17.66 7.72
C GLY A 32 -4.34 17.96 8.51
N TRP A 33 -5.20 18.82 7.97
CA TRP A 33 -6.44 19.25 8.61
C TRP A 33 -7.61 18.77 7.76
N VAL A 34 -8.64 18.23 8.41
CA VAL A 34 -9.86 17.73 7.76
C VAL A 34 -11.02 18.60 8.20
N LEU A 35 -11.73 19.19 7.23
CA LEU A 35 -12.98 19.89 7.50
C LEU A 35 -14.15 18.91 7.39
N ILE A 36 -14.98 18.85 8.43
CA ILE A 36 -16.18 18.01 8.49
C ILE A 36 -17.36 18.87 8.91
N GLY A 37 -18.40 18.91 8.08
CA GLY A 37 -19.65 19.59 8.42
C GLY A 37 -20.42 20.05 7.19
N PRO A 38 -21.43 20.91 7.38
CA PRO A 38 -22.29 21.35 6.29
C PRO A 38 -21.46 22.12 5.24
N VAL A 39 -21.58 21.69 4.00
CA VAL A 39 -21.12 22.45 2.84
C VAL A 39 -22.25 23.45 2.56
N GLN A 40 -21.98 24.74 2.72
CA GLN A 40 -22.94 25.75 2.28
C GLN A 40 -23.04 25.65 0.76
N ASP A 41 -24.24 25.70 0.21
CA ASP A 41 -24.48 25.81 -1.24
C ASP A 41 -23.97 27.17 -1.70
N ILE A 42 -22.65 27.29 -1.87
CA ILE A 42 -22.05 28.44 -2.53
C ILE A 42 -22.43 28.29 -4.01
N PRO A 43 -23.05 29.30 -4.65
CA PRO A 43 -23.35 29.23 -6.08
C PRO A 43 -22.06 28.89 -6.82
N ASP A 44 -22.16 27.97 -7.78
CA ASP A 44 -21.07 27.31 -8.52
C ASP A 44 -20.08 28.32 -9.13
N ILE A 45 -19.20 28.87 -8.31
CA ILE A 45 -17.95 29.48 -8.73
C ILE A 45 -17.01 28.29 -8.83
N GLY A 46 -17.13 27.58 -9.96
CA GLY A 46 -16.54 26.28 -10.28
C GLY A 46 -15.39 25.86 -9.37
N ALA A 47 -15.57 24.74 -8.69
CA ALA A 47 -14.58 24.17 -7.77
C ALA A 47 -13.17 24.22 -8.37
N GLN A 48 -12.36 25.18 -7.92
CA GLN A 48 -10.97 25.27 -8.33
C GLN A 48 -10.16 24.23 -7.55
N ALA A 49 -10.00 23.06 -8.15
CA ALA A 49 -8.99 22.12 -7.70
C ALA A 49 -7.61 22.72 -8.01
N MET A 50 -6.94 23.24 -6.99
CA MET A 50 -5.52 23.56 -7.11
C MET A 50 -4.75 22.24 -7.12
N LEU A 51 -4.32 21.81 -8.30
CA LEU A 51 -3.42 20.68 -8.44
C LEU A 51 -2.08 21.02 -7.76
N VAL A 52 -1.88 20.50 -6.56
CA VAL A 52 -0.62 20.63 -5.86
C VAL A 52 0.32 19.56 -6.39
N SER A 53 1.26 19.94 -7.25
CA SER A 53 2.34 19.06 -7.69
C SER A 53 3.31 18.86 -6.53
N LEU A 54 3.19 17.73 -5.84
CA LEU A 54 4.22 17.30 -4.90
C LEU A 54 5.46 16.95 -5.72
N VAL A 55 6.57 17.66 -5.47
CA VAL A 55 7.84 17.61 -6.24
C VAL A 55 8.49 16.22 -6.25
N SER A 56 7.94 15.24 -5.53
CA SER A 56 8.35 13.85 -5.63
C SER A 56 7.43 13.12 -6.61
N SER A 57 7.96 12.81 -7.80
CA SER A 57 7.31 11.86 -8.70
C SER A 57 7.07 10.56 -7.94
N MET A 58 5.87 10.01 -8.01
CA MET A 58 5.50 8.76 -7.35
C MET A 58 6.49 7.64 -7.68
N GLU A 59 7.00 7.65 -8.91
CA GLU A 59 8.03 6.76 -9.44
C GLU A 59 9.31 6.84 -8.60
N SER A 60 9.75 8.04 -8.21
CA SER A 60 10.94 8.22 -7.36
C SER A 60 10.76 7.67 -5.93
N ILE A 61 9.53 7.71 -5.41
CA ILE A 61 9.19 7.14 -4.10
C ILE A 61 9.18 5.61 -4.17
N ILE A 62 8.56 5.05 -5.22
CA ILE A 62 8.52 3.60 -5.49
C ILE A 62 9.93 3.06 -5.72
N GLU A 63 10.76 3.77 -6.49
CA GLU A 63 12.14 3.38 -6.74
C GLU A 63 12.98 3.39 -5.46
N ARG A 64 12.78 4.38 -4.59
CA ARG A 64 13.44 4.42 -3.27
C ARG A 64 13.01 3.23 -2.40
N TRP A 65 11.72 2.90 -2.36
CA TRP A 65 11.21 1.73 -1.63
C TRP A 65 11.83 0.44 -2.14
N ARG A 66 11.83 0.24 -3.46
CA ARG A 66 12.45 -0.94 -4.10
C ARG A 66 13.94 -1.06 -3.81
N LYS A 67 14.66 0.06 -3.63
CA LYS A 67 16.11 0.06 -3.32
C LYS A 67 16.43 -0.16 -1.85
N VAL A 68 15.48 0.06 -0.94
CA VAL A 68 15.75 0.14 0.51
C VAL A 68 15.45 -1.17 1.25
N GLU A 69 14.64 -2.07 0.71
CA GLU A 69 14.41 -3.40 1.31
C GLU A 69 14.44 -4.48 0.22
N GLU A 70 15.59 -5.12 0.06
CA GLU A 70 15.56 -6.53 -0.33
C GLU A 70 15.17 -7.29 0.95
N PRO A 71 14.02 -7.99 0.98
CA PRO A 71 13.62 -8.76 2.16
C PRO A 71 14.76 -9.70 2.55
N GLU A 72 15.08 -9.77 3.85
CA GLU A 72 16.05 -10.75 4.33
C GLU A 72 15.61 -12.13 3.82
N ALA A 73 16.56 -12.90 3.28
CA ALA A 73 16.25 -14.19 2.66
C ALA A 73 15.34 -14.99 3.59
N ALA A 74 14.19 -15.44 3.04
CA ALA A 74 13.19 -16.15 3.83
C ALA A 74 13.90 -17.22 4.66
N PRO A 75 13.65 -17.29 5.98
CA PRO A 75 14.20 -18.36 6.79
C PRO A 75 13.91 -19.71 6.11
N PRO A 76 14.83 -20.68 6.15
CA PRO A 76 14.69 -21.94 5.40
C PRO A 76 13.44 -22.76 5.75
N GLN A 77 12.68 -22.35 6.76
CA GLN A 77 11.42 -22.96 7.16
C GLN A 77 10.40 -21.85 7.51
N PHE A 78 10.06 -20.97 6.56
CA PHE A 78 9.20 -19.83 6.89
C PHE A 78 7.68 -20.09 6.73
N THR A 79 7.21 -20.92 5.80
CA THR A 79 5.79 -21.32 5.70
C THR A 79 5.63 -22.60 4.90
N GLU A 80 4.41 -23.16 4.88
CA GLU A 80 3.97 -24.27 4.02
C GLU A 80 4.31 -24.06 2.52
N ASP A 81 4.50 -22.80 2.10
CA ASP A 81 4.94 -22.42 0.75
C ASP A 81 6.39 -22.82 0.44
N GLY A 82 7.28 -22.88 1.45
CA GLY A 82 8.66 -23.36 1.26
C GLY A 82 8.73 -24.84 0.90
N LEU A 83 7.74 -25.64 1.30
CA LEU A 83 7.60 -27.04 0.89
C LEU A 83 7.19 -27.15 -0.59
N CYS A 84 6.38 -26.21 -1.09
CA CYS A 84 6.01 -26.17 -2.51
C CYS A 84 7.24 -25.95 -3.40
N GLU A 85 8.14 -25.06 -3.01
CA GLU A 85 9.36 -24.77 -3.76
C GLU A 85 10.34 -25.95 -3.76
N GLU A 86 10.47 -26.67 -2.64
CA GLU A 86 11.26 -27.93 -2.58
C GLU A 86 10.65 -29.04 -3.44
N LEU A 87 9.33 -29.24 -3.37
CA LEU A 87 8.63 -30.24 -4.18
C LEU A 87 8.81 -29.96 -5.66
N LEU A 88 8.59 -28.72 -6.10
CA LEU A 88 8.77 -28.28 -7.48
C LEU A 88 10.20 -28.55 -7.97
N ASN A 89 11.20 -28.14 -7.20
CA ASN A 89 12.61 -28.35 -7.55
C ASN A 89 12.96 -29.84 -7.62
N SER A 90 12.37 -30.66 -6.75
CA SER A 90 12.57 -32.11 -6.75
C SER A 90 11.99 -32.79 -7.99
N ASP A 91 10.83 -32.33 -8.46
CA ASP A 91 10.17 -32.87 -9.64
C ASP A 91 10.84 -32.40 -10.94
N MET A 92 11.25 -31.13 -11.00
CA MET A 92 12.02 -30.60 -12.14
C MET A 92 13.37 -31.31 -12.35
N ARG A 93 14.04 -31.75 -11.27
CA ARG A 93 15.29 -32.53 -11.36
C ARG A 93 15.06 -33.96 -11.84
N LYS A 94 13.90 -34.57 -11.53
CA LYS A 94 13.54 -35.92 -12.03
C LYS A 94 13.22 -35.91 -13.52
N ASP A 95 12.60 -34.85 -14.02
CA ASP A 95 12.27 -34.69 -15.44
C ASP A 95 13.51 -34.42 -16.31
N GLN A 96 14.49 -33.67 -15.80
CA GLN A 96 15.77 -33.52 -16.50
C GLN A 96 16.56 -34.83 -16.60
N ALA A 97 16.41 -35.73 -15.62
CA ALA A 97 17.01 -37.06 -15.66
C ALA A 97 16.25 -38.07 -16.55
N HIS A 98 15.06 -37.70 -17.05
CA HIS A 98 14.21 -38.54 -17.91
C HIS A 98 14.25 -38.17 -19.40
N GLN A 99 15.24 -37.40 -19.87
CA GLN A 99 15.46 -37.31 -21.32
C GLN A 99 15.75 -38.71 -21.88
N PRO A 100 14.90 -39.26 -22.77
CA PRO A 100 15.21 -40.53 -23.41
C PRO A 100 16.41 -40.30 -24.33
N SER A 101 17.44 -41.14 -24.19
CA SER A 101 18.57 -41.18 -25.11
C SER A 101 18.03 -41.23 -26.55
N THR A 102 18.33 -40.19 -27.31
CA THR A 102 18.08 -40.16 -28.75
C THR A 102 18.70 -41.41 -29.38
N TYR A 103 17.87 -42.16 -30.10
CA TYR A 103 18.24 -43.34 -30.86
C TYR A 103 19.43 -43.02 -31.80
N ASP A 104 20.53 -43.76 -31.64
CA ASP A 104 21.53 -43.97 -32.68
C ASP A 104 20.97 -44.98 -33.70
N GLY A 105 21.04 -44.63 -35.00
CA GLY A 105 20.66 -45.50 -36.12
C GLY A 105 20.32 -44.74 -37.39
#